data_AF-A0A2G9SDQ3-F1
#
_entry.id   AF-A0A2G9SDQ3-F1
#
_cell.length_a   1.000
_cell.length_b   1.000
_cell.length_c   1.000
_cell.angle_alpha   90.00
_cell.angle_beta   90.00
_cell.angle_gamma   90.00
#
_symmetry.space_group_name_H-M   'P 1'
#
loop_
_entity.id
_entity.type
_entity.pdbx_description
1 polymer ?
#
loop_
_entity_poly.entity_id
_entity_poly.type
_entity_poly.pdbx_seq_one_letter_code
_entity_poly.pdbx_strand_id
1 'polypeptide(L)'
;GTDVFVPLSFILHDPKYFSDPFTFTPERFLDENGSFKKNEAFLAFSAGKRMCLGEGLARQEIFLTLTTLLQNFDITSPVDHKELDITPQMIGFSNFPKPFKIGFIPRRV
;
A
#
# COMPACT_ATOMS: atom_id res chain seq x y z
N GLY A 1 -4.59 -28.77 17.63
CA GLY A 1 -4.70 -27.35 18.02
C GLY A 1 -5.97 -26.79 17.42
N THR A 2 -6.46 -25.65 17.92
CA THR A 2 -7.57 -24.91 17.31
C THR A 2 -7.04 -23.94 16.26
N ASP A 3 -7.67 -23.90 15.09
CA ASP A 3 -7.30 -22.94 14.04
C ASP A 3 -7.74 -21.53 14.42
N VAL A 4 -6.86 -20.56 14.17
CA VAL A 4 -7.09 -19.14 14.46
C VAL A 4 -6.80 -18.33 13.22
N PHE A 5 -7.77 -17.52 12.80
CA PHE A 5 -7.64 -16.59 11.68
C PHE A 5 -7.44 -15.17 12.17
N VAL A 6 -6.43 -14.47 11.65
CA VAL A 6 -6.12 -13.08 12.00
C VAL A 6 -6.49 -12.17 10.82
N PRO A 7 -7.65 -11.50 10.84
CA PRO A 7 -8.07 -10.62 9.76
C PRO A 7 -7.30 -9.29 9.79
N LEU A 8 -6.12 -9.27 9.16
CA LEU A 8 -5.25 -8.08 9.10
C LEU A 8 -5.94 -6.86 8.49
N SER A 9 -6.91 -7.06 7.59
CA SER A 9 -7.71 -5.98 6.99
C SER A 9 -8.41 -5.13 8.04
N PHE A 10 -8.94 -5.72 9.11
CA PHE A 10 -9.59 -4.95 10.17
C PHE A 10 -8.62 -4.08 10.96
N ILE A 11 -7.39 -4.55 11.16
CA ILE A 11 -6.34 -3.77 11.85
C ILE A 11 -5.91 -2.60 10.95
N LEU A 12 -5.66 -2.88 9.67
CA LEU A 12 -5.20 -1.88 8.69
C LEU A 12 -6.26 -0.82 8.35
N HIS A 13 -7.53 -1.05 8.71
CA HIS A 13 -8.63 -0.11 8.53
C HIS A 13 -9.27 0.30 9.88
N ASP A 14 -8.60 0.09 11.00
CA ASP A 14 -9.12 0.46 12.31
C ASP A 14 -9.14 2.00 12.44
N PRO A 15 -10.33 2.63 12.59
CA PRO A 15 -10.44 4.09 12.69
C PRO A 15 -9.76 4.68 13.92
N LYS A 16 -9.43 3.85 14.92
CA LYS A 16 -8.64 4.27 16.09
C LYS A 16 -7.20 4.62 15.72
N TYR A 17 -6.63 3.95 14.71
CA TYR A 17 -5.23 4.11 14.32
C TYR A 17 -5.06 4.79 12.96
N PHE A 18 -6.09 4.80 12.12
CA PHE A 18 -6.07 5.38 10.79
C PHE A 18 -7.27 6.32 10.59
N SER A 19 -7.00 7.61 10.45
CA SER A 19 -8.03 8.58 10.07
C SER A 19 -8.52 8.31 8.65
N ASP A 20 -9.84 8.26 8.46
CA ASP A 20 -10.48 7.93 7.19
C ASP A 20 -9.88 6.66 6.53
N PRO A 21 -10.05 5.48 7.19
CA PRO A 21 -9.25 4.29 6.90
C PRO A 21 -9.42 3.72 5.49
N PHE A 22 -10.52 4.06 4.82
CA PHE A 22 -10.82 3.58 3.46
C PHE A 22 -10.32 4.52 2.36
N THR A 23 -9.80 5.69 2.72
CA THR A 23 -9.21 6.64 1.77
C THR A 23 -7.70 6.47 1.70
N PHE A 24 -7.13 6.65 0.51
CA PHE A 24 -5.68 6.67 0.33
C PHE A 24 -5.11 8.05 0.71
N THR A 25 -4.49 8.13 1.89
CA THR A 25 -3.97 9.37 2.48
C THR A 25 -2.57 9.12 3.04
N PRO A 26 -1.48 9.44 2.30
CA PRO A 26 -0.11 9.24 2.77
C PRO A 26 0.22 9.92 4.10
N GLU A 27 -0.44 11.04 4.38
CA GLU A 27 -0.23 11.90 5.55
C GLU A 27 -0.46 11.18 6.88
N ARG A 28 -1.21 10.05 6.89
CA ARG A 28 -1.38 9.22 8.09
C ARG A 28 -0.07 8.60 8.61
N PHE A 29 0.98 8.60 7.78
CA PHE A 29 2.31 8.14 8.13
C PHE A 29 3.31 9.30 8.31
N LEU A 30 2.80 10.54 8.44
CA LEU A 30 3.61 11.72 8.69
C LEU A 30 3.25 12.33 10.06
N ASP A 31 4.20 13.00 10.69
CA ASP A 31 3.94 13.88 11.83
C ASP A 31 3.62 15.32 11.39
N GLU A 32 3.38 16.20 12.36
CA GLU A 32 3.03 17.61 12.13
C GLU A 32 4.13 18.39 11.38
N ASN A 33 5.37 17.90 11.40
CA ASN A 33 6.51 18.48 10.70
C ASN A 33 6.74 17.83 9.32
N GLY A 34 5.87 16.90 8.90
CA GLY A 34 6.01 16.16 7.64
C GLY A 34 7.08 15.05 7.68
N SER A 35 7.61 14.69 8.85
CA SER A 35 8.56 13.60 9.00
C SER A 35 7.84 12.26 9.10
N PHE A 36 8.48 11.17 8.66
CA PHE A 36 7.89 9.84 8.73
C PHE A 36 7.59 9.44 10.18
N LYS A 37 6.33 9.11 10.43
CA LYS A 37 5.82 8.61 11.71
C LYS A 37 5.37 7.16 11.54
N LYS A 38 6.08 6.25 12.21
CA LYS A 38 5.70 4.84 12.25
C LYS A 38 4.34 4.69 12.95
N ASN A 39 3.45 3.88 12.37
CA ASN A 39 2.21 3.46 12.98
C ASN A 39 2.31 1.98 13.38
N GLU A 40 2.23 1.68 14.67
CA GLU A 40 2.33 0.30 15.19
C GLU A 40 1.16 -0.60 14.73
N ALA A 41 0.03 -0.02 14.30
CA ALA A 41 -1.08 -0.77 13.70
C ALA A 41 -0.82 -1.15 12.23
N PHE A 42 0.29 -0.70 11.62
CA PHE A 42 0.66 -1.08 10.25
C PHE A 42 1.27 -2.48 10.22
N LEU A 43 0.40 -3.50 10.22
CA LEU A 43 0.77 -4.92 10.28
C LEU A 43 0.58 -5.65 8.95
N ALA A 44 0.94 -5.02 7.83
CA ALA A 44 0.81 -5.61 6.49
C ALA A 44 1.59 -6.93 6.31
N PHE A 45 2.64 -7.14 7.12
CA PHE A 45 3.49 -8.32 7.12
C PHE A 45 3.22 -9.28 8.30
N SER A 46 2.03 -9.18 8.91
CA SER A 46 1.68 -9.87 10.17
C SER A 46 2.59 -9.44 11.34
N ALA A 47 2.57 -10.18 12.45
CA ALA A 47 3.35 -9.89 13.65
C ALA A 47 3.73 -11.16 14.44
N GLY A 48 4.69 -11.04 15.35
CA GLY A 48 5.10 -12.11 16.26
C GLY A 48 5.91 -13.22 15.59
N LYS A 49 5.87 -14.44 16.16
CA LYS A 49 6.73 -15.57 15.76
C LYS A 49 6.53 -16.05 14.31
N ARG A 50 5.45 -15.63 13.65
CA ARG A 50 5.08 -15.99 12.28
C ARG A 50 4.97 -14.76 11.37
N MET A 51 5.60 -13.64 11.76
CA MET A 51 5.71 -12.48 10.86
C MET A 51 6.42 -12.86 9.56
N CYS A 52 6.14 -12.13 8.49
CA CYS A 52 6.72 -12.41 7.19
C CYS A 52 8.25 -12.32 7.24
N LEU A 53 8.93 -13.45 7.03
CA LEU A 53 10.39 -13.51 6.98
C LEU A 53 10.96 -12.59 5.88
N GLY A 54 10.20 -12.37 4.81
CA GLY A 54 10.57 -11.53 3.68
C GLY A 54 10.27 -10.04 3.84
N GLU A 55 9.79 -9.56 5.00
CA GLU A 55 9.42 -8.14 5.17
C GLU A 55 10.56 -7.18 4.79
N GLY A 56 11.79 -7.46 5.23
CA GLY A 56 12.94 -6.62 4.92
C GLY A 56 13.21 -6.51 3.42
N LEU A 57 13.19 -7.65 2.72
CA LEU A 57 13.38 -7.71 1.27
C LEU A 57 12.24 -6.99 0.55
N ALA A 58 10.99 -7.27 0.91
CA ALA A 58 9.82 -6.66 0.27
C ALA A 58 9.82 -5.14 0.41
N ARG A 59 10.20 -4.61 1.59
CA ARG A 59 10.32 -3.14 1.79
C ARG A 59 11.38 -2.52 0.88
N GLN A 60 12.53 -3.18 0.72
CA GLN A 60 13.59 -2.72 -0.18
C GLN A 60 13.15 -2.79 -1.64
N GLU A 61 12.54 -3.89 -2.07
CA GLU A 61 12.04 -4.07 -3.44
C GLU A 61 10.97 -3.03 -3.78
N ILE A 62 9.99 -2.81 -2.90
CA ILE A 62 8.94 -1.80 -3.10
C ILE A 62 9.56 -0.41 -3.21
N PHE A 63 10.46 -0.05 -2.29
CA PHE A 63 11.09 1.27 -2.29
C PHE A 63 11.88 1.48 -3.58
N LEU A 64 12.83 0.61 -3.89
CA LEU A 64 13.72 0.74 -5.04
C LEU A 64 12.94 0.73 -6.36
N THR A 65 11.95 -0.15 -6.50
CA THR A 65 11.16 -0.24 -7.73
C THR A 65 10.35 1.03 -7.94
N LEU A 66 9.62 1.50 -6.92
CA LEU A 66 8.80 2.70 -7.04
C LEU A 66 9.65 3.94 -7.26
N THR A 67 10.74 4.13 -6.51
CA THR A 67 11.60 5.32 -6.68
C THR A 67 12.28 5.31 -8.03
N THR A 68 12.75 4.15 -8.52
CA THR A 68 13.40 4.06 -9.83
C THR A 68 12.42 4.37 -10.97
N LEU A 69 11.21 3.80 -10.92
CA LEU A 69 10.16 4.10 -11.92
C LEU A 69 9.79 5.58 -11.89
N LEU A 70 9.51 6.12 -10.69
CA LEU A 70 9.13 7.51 -10.49
C LEU A 70 10.30 8.49 -10.64
N GLN A 71 11.54 8.04 -10.78
CA GLN A 71 12.67 8.91 -11.12
C GLN A 71 12.81 9.05 -12.65
N ASN A 72 12.59 7.96 -13.37
CA ASN A 72 12.87 7.88 -14.81
C ASN A 72 11.65 8.12 -15.70
N PHE A 73 10.42 7.98 -15.18
CA PHE A 73 9.20 8.04 -15.99
C PHE A 73 8.10 8.89 -15.36
N ASP A 74 7.34 9.58 -16.22
CA ASP A 74 6.00 10.05 -15.90
C ASP A 74 4.99 8.95 -16.19
N ILE A 75 4.17 8.62 -15.20
CA ILE A 75 3.12 7.61 -15.30
C ILE A 75 1.85 8.29 -15.78
N THR A 76 1.32 7.83 -16.91
CA THR A 76 0.08 8.34 -17.48
C THR A 76 -1.01 7.27 -17.49
N SER A 77 -2.26 7.71 -17.47
CA SER A 77 -3.44 6.85 -17.59
C SER A 77 -4.17 7.20 -18.89
N PRO A 78 -4.67 6.20 -19.66
CA PRO A 78 -5.52 6.46 -20.82
C PRO A 78 -6.92 6.95 -20.43
N VAL A 79 -7.30 6.82 -19.16
CA VAL A 79 -8.57 7.30 -18.59
C VAL A 79 -8.31 8.38 -17.54
N ASP A 80 -9.29 9.26 -17.31
CA ASP A 80 -9.19 10.30 -16.29
C ASP A 80 -9.07 9.68 -14.89
N HIS A 81 -8.29 10.32 -14.01
CA HIS A 81 -8.04 9.83 -12.65
C HIS A 81 -9.32 9.66 -11.84
N LYS A 82 -10.34 10.48 -12.09
CA LYS A 82 -11.64 10.43 -11.40
C LYS A 82 -12.48 9.22 -11.81
N GLU A 83 -12.18 8.63 -12.95
CA GLU A 83 -12.86 7.45 -13.48
C GLU A 83 -12.15 6.14 -13.06
N LEU A 84 -10.98 6.24 -12.42
CA LEU A 84 -10.26 5.07 -11.91
C LEU A 84 -10.98 4.48 -10.70
N ASP A 85 -11.47 3.26 -10.87
CA ASP A 85 -12.03 2.47 -9.79
C ASP A 85 -10.95 1.66 -9.08
N ILE A 86 -10.61 2.10 -7.87
CA ILE A 86 -9.61 1.46 -7.00
C ILE A 86 -10.18 0.33 -6.14
N THR A 87 -11.47 0.00 -6.28
CA THR A 87 -12.04 -1.14 -5.55
C THR A 87 -11.40 -2.44 -6.02
N PRO A 88 -11.06 -3.36 -5.10
CA PRO A 88 -10.49 -4.64 -5.47
C PRO A 88 -11.48 -5.45 -6.30
N GLN A 89 -10.99 -6.13 -7.33
CA GLN A 89 -11.76 -7.07 -8.14
C GLN A 89 -12.20 -8.28 -7.31
N MET A 90 -11.34 -8.72 -6.40
CA MET A 90 -11.57 -9.85 -5.52
C MET A 90 -11.05 -9.52 -4.12
N ILE A 91 -11.91 -9.75 -3.12
CA ILE A 91 -11.58 -9.69 -1.70
C ILE A 91 -11.67 -11.12 -1.17
N GLY A 92 -10.58 -11.63 -0.61
CA GLY A 92 -10.50 -12.99 -0.09
C GLY A 92 -9.21 -13.19 0.70
N PHE A 93 -8.44 -14.24 0.38
CA PHE A 93 -7.09 -14.42 0.95
C PHE A 93 -6.13 -13.28 0.56
N SER A 94 -6.35 -12.64 -0.59
CA SER A 94 -5.60 -11.48 -1.06
C SER A 94 -6.53 -10.52 -1.79
N ASN A 95 -6.17 -9.23 -1.82
CA ASN A 95 -6.89 -8.21 -2.56
C ASN A 95 -6.23 -8.02 -3.93
N PHE A 96 -6.96 -8.29 -5.01
CA PHE A 96 -6.48 -8.09 -6.37
C PHE A 96 -7.08 -6.82 -6.97
N PRO A 97 -6.28 -5.92 -7.56
CA PRO A 97 -6.81 -4.77 -8.29
C PRO A 97 -7.53 -5.22 -9.55
N LYS A 98 -8.48 -4.41 -10.04
CA LYS A 98 -9.06 -4.59 -11.37
C LYS A 98 -7.97 -4.37 -12.43
N PRO A 99 -8.01 -5.07 -13.58
CA PRO A 99 -7.06 -4.81 -14.66
C PRO A 99 -7.13 -3.35 -15.12
N PHE A 100 -5.98 -2.68 -15.18
CA PHE A 100 -5.85 -1.30 -15.62
C PHE A 100 -4.68 -1.14 -16.59
N LYS A 101 -4.68 -0.07 -17.37
CA LYS A 101 -3.59 0.27 -18.30
C LYS A 101 -2.94 1.56 -17.85
N ILE A 102 -1.62 1.62 -17.94
CA ILE A 102 -0.81 2.81 -17.71
C ILE A 102 0.22 2.96 -18.81
N GLY A 103 0.62 4.20 -19.09
CA GLY A 103 1.75 4.54 -19.93
C GLY A 103 2.94 4.98 -19.08
N PHE A 104 4.15 4.73 -19.59
CA PHE A 104 5.39 5.22 -19.01
C PHE A 104 6.07 6.13 -20.04
N ILE A 105 6.14 7.43 -19.76
CA ILE A 105 6.80 8.42 -20.61
C ILE A 105 8.15 8.73 -20.00
N PRO A 106 9.29 8.51 -20.70
CA PRO A 106 10.60 8.83 -20.15
C PRO A 106 10.71 10.31 -19.78
N ARG A 107 11.16 10.60 -18.56
CA ARG A 107 11.52 11.97 -18.18
C ARG A 107 12.86 12.31 -18.81
N ARG A 108 12.89 13.40 -19.58
CA ARG A 108 14.15 14.01 -19.98
C ARG A 108 14.69 14.77 -18.77
N VAL A 109 15.80 14.29 -18.22
CA VAL A 109 16.62 15.03 -17.27
C VAL A 109 17.43 16.06 -18.06
#